data_AF-A0A1Q6HQQ9-F1
#
_entry.id   AF-A0A1Q6HQQ9-F1
#
_cell.length_a   1.000
_cell.length_b   1.000
_cell.length_c   1.000
_cell.angle_alpha   90.00
_cell.angle_beta   90.00
_cell.angle_gamma   90.00
#
_symmetry.space_group_name_H-M   'P 1'
#
loop_
_entity.id
_entity.type
_entity.pdbx_description
1 polymer ?
#
loop_
_entity_poly.entity_id
_entity_poly.type
_entity_poly.pdbx_seq_one_letter_code
_entity_poly.pdbx_strand_id
1 'polypeptide(L)'
;MAKDSFILYKSFYKPISRLSDKQLGRLFRAIFKYQLGEEVTVEEDIEMAFGFFINQFEIDETKYHGIVERNRNNGRKGGAPIGNSNAKSKQPKQPSGLNSTQTTQNKPNENDNENDIEKESPNGDKKAIPKNKEVDLSFVDEDFKDAFREWLEYKRERRENYKSAKSLKMCYNHLLELSDNSPQKARCIVEQSIANNYSGLFELKNYGKNRKPDTEPDKSSAGIKSIVFGKQS
;
A
#
# COMPACT_ATOMS: atom_id res chain seq x y z
N MET A 1 -11.43 9.14 26.84
CA MET A 1 -12.59 10.01 26.54
C MET A 1 -13.54 9.16 25.73
N ALA A 2 -14.81 9.11 26.14
CA ALA A 2 -15.86 8.49 25.34
C ALA A 2 -16.12 9.33 24.08
N LYS A 3 -16.69 8.72 23.03
CA LYS A 3 -17.07 9.46 21.82
C LYS A 3 -18.39 10.20 22.07
N ASP A 4 -18.48 11.45 21.63
CA ASP A 4 -19.72 12.25 21.76
C ASP A 4 -20.71 12.00 20.61
N SER A 5 -20.31 11.22 19.59
CA SER A 5 -21.10 10.99 18.39
C SER A 5 -20.83 9.61 17.79
N PHE A 6 -21.82 9.05 17.11
CA PHE A 6 -21.68 7.87 16.25
C PHE A 6 -22.09 8.19 14.80
N ILE A 7 -21.70 7.32 13.87
CA ILE A 7 -21.95 7.50 12.43
C ILE A 7 -22.88 6.38 11.94
N LEU A 8 -23.84 6.74 11.09
CA LEU A 8 -24.66 5.79 10.35
C LEU A 8 -24.27 5.81 8.87
N TYR A 9 -23.94 4.63 8.33
CA TYR A 9 -23.55 4.49 6.94
C TYR A 9 -24.77 4.32 6.03
N LYS A 10 -24.66 4.81 4.79
CA LYS A 10 -25.70 4.67 3.75
C LYS A 10 -26.07 3.21 3.49
N SER A 11 -25.12 2.28 3.67
CA SER A 11 -25.33 0.83 3.52
C SER A 11 -26.39 0.26 4.47
N PHE A 12 -26.65 0.93 5.61
CA PHE A 12 -27.66 0.51 6.57
C PHE A 12 -29.09 0.68 6.09
N TYR A 13 -29.33 1.49 5.06
CA TYR A 13 -30.68 1.70 4.55
C TYR A 13 -31.30 0.42 4.00
N LYS A 14 -30.54 -0.35 3.20
CA LYS A 14 -31.06 -1.55 2.54
C LYS A 14 -31.57 -2.62 3.51
N PRO A 15 -30.87 -2.93 4.63
CA PRO A 15 -31.40 -3.83 5.65
C PRO A 15 -32.71 -3.38 6.32
N ILE A 16 -32.92 -2.07 6.49
CA ILE A 16 -34.05 -1.52 7.25
C ILE A 16 -35.18 -0.99 6.37
N SER A 17 -35.01 -0.92 5.05
CA SER A 17 -35.95 -0.27 4.12
C SER A 17 -37.32 -0.94 4.04
N ARG A 18 -37.47 -2.16 4.58
CA ARG A 18 -38.73 -2.91 4.61
C ARG A 18 -39.48 -2.76 5.95
N LEU A 19 -38.86 -2.12 6.93
CA LEU A 19 -39.48 -1.87 8.23
C LEU A 19 -40.51 -0.75 8.10
N SER A 20 -41.63 -0.91 8.81
CA SER A 20 -42.63 0.15 8.97
C SER A 20 -42.08 1.32 9.80
N ASP A 21 -42.70 2.50 9.69
CA ASP A 21 -42.29 3.68 10.45
C ASP A 21 -42.30 3.45 11.97
N LYS A 22 -43.24 2.64 12.48
CA LYS A 22 -43.27 2.24 13.90
C LYS A 22 -42.04 1.42 14.27
N GLN A 23 -41.68 0.44 13.44
CA GLN A 23 -40.47 -0.38 13.64
C GLN A 23 -39.20 0.45 13.55
N LEU A 24 -39.09 1.33 12.55
CA LEU A 24 -37.97 2.26 12.39
C LEU A 24 -37.84 3.19 13.60
N GLY A 25 -38.96 3.71 14.12
CA GLY A 25 -38.98 4.54 15.31
C GLY A 25 -38.48 3.80 16.56
N ARG A 26 -38.88 2.53 16.75
CA ARG A 26 -38.38 1.70 17.86
C ARG A 26 -36.90 1.38 17.70
N LEU A 27 -36.47 0.99 16.51
CA LEU A 27 -35.07 0.70 16.18
C LEU A 27 -34.18 1.93 16.44
N PHE A 28 -34.61 3.12 16.00
CA PHE A 28 -33.84 4.34 16.20
C PHE A 28 -33.66 4.69 17.68
N ARG A 29 -34.71 4.53 18.50
CA ARG A 29 -34.62 4.70 19.96
C ARG A 29 -33.67 3.68 20.58
N ALA A 30 -33.75 2.42 20.16
CA ALA A 30 -32.87 1.35 20.64
C ALA A 30 -31.38 1.67 20.34
N ILE A 31 -31.07 2.19 19.14
CA ILE A 31 -29.72 2.63 18.76
C ILE A 31 -29.18 3.70 19.70
N PHE A 32 -29.97 4.74 20.01
CA PHE A 32 -29.54 5.80 20.92
C PHE A 32 -29.34 5.29 22.34
N LYS A 33 -30.28 4.50 22.86
CA LYS A 33 -30.16 3.93 24.21
C LYS A 33 -28.89 3.10 24.35
N TYR A 34 -28.58 2.27 23.35
CA TYR A 34 -27.35 1.49 23.32
C TYR A 34 -26.10 2.37 23.37
N GLN A 35 -26.07 3.44 22.56
CA GLN A 35 -24.94 4.39 22.52
C GLN A 35 -24.81 5.23 23.79
N LEU A 36 -25.90 5.42 24.54
CA LEU A 36 -25.91 6.07 25.85
C LEU A 36 -25.51 5.11 26.99
N GLY A 37 -25.29 3.82 26.70
CA GLY A 37 -24.97 2.80 27.70
C GLY A 37 -26.18 2.37 28.53
N GLU A 38 -27.39 2.62 28.05
CA GLU A 38 -28.62 2.14 28.68
C GLU A 38 -28.89 0.68 28.32
N GLU A 39 -29.60 -0.04 29.18
CA GLU A 39 -30.09 -1.38 28.87
C GLU A 39 -31.18 -1.31 27.79
N VAL A 40 -31.01 -2.09 26.72
CA VAL A 40 -31.92 -2.09 25.56
C VAL A 40 -32.53 -3.46 25.37
N THR A 41 -33.85 -3.53 25.49
CA THR A 41 -34.65 -4.67 25.05
C THR A 41 -35.38 -4.28 23.76
N VAL A 42 -35.31 -5.15 22.75
CA VAL A 42 -35.94 -4.94 21.44
C VAL A 42 -36.93 -6.06 21.13
N GLU A 43 -37.93 -5.75 20.30
CA GLU A 43 -38.89 -6.73 19.78
C GLU A 43 -38.22 -7.59 18.68
N GLU A 44 -38.64 -8.86 18.53
CA GLU A 44 -38.09 -9.82 17.55
C GLU A 44 -38.09 -9.27 16.11
N ASP A 45 -39.07 -8.43 15.78
CA ASP A 45 -39.25 -7.86 14.44
C ASP A 45 -38.18 -6.84 14.03
N ILE A 46 -37.45 -6.28 15.00
CA ILE A 46 -36.35 -5.33 14.80
C ILE A 46 -35.00 -5.85 15.33
N GLU A 47 -34.97 -7.00 16.01
CA GLU A 47 -33.78 -7.57 16.65
C GLU A 47 -32.64 -7.79 15.64
N MET A 48 -32.94 -8.44 14.52
CA MET A 48 -31.97 -8.66 13.45
C MET A 48 -31.42 -7.35 12.89
N ALA A 49 -32.29 -6.35 12.68
CA ALA A 49 -31.88 -5.04 12.21
C ALA A 49 -30.96 -4.36 13.22
N PHE A 50 -31.33 -4.39 14.50
CA PHE A 50 -30.56 -3.81 15.60
C PHE A 50 -29.18 -4.47 15.75
N GLY A 51 -29.10 -5.79 15.64
CA GLY A 51 -27.84 -6.54 15.67
C GLY A 51 -26.84 -6.11 14.60
N PHE A 52 -27.30 -5.72 13.39
CA PHE A 52 -26.40 -5.17 12.37
C PHE A 52 -25.74 -3.85 12.81
N PHE A 53 -26.46 -2.99 13.53
CA PHE A 53 -25.90 -1.73 14.03
C PHE A 53 -24.93 -1.98 15.18
N ILE A 54 -25.29 -2.83 16.14
CA ILE A 54 -24.40 -3.20 17.27
C ILE A 54 -23.07 -3.72 16.74
N ASN A 55 -23.10 -4.72 15.85
CA ASN A 55 -21.88 -5.27 15.27
C ASN A 55 -21.03 -4.20 14.58
N GLN A 56 -21.65 -3.28 13.84
CA GLN A 56 -20.89 -2.19 13.20
C GLN A 56 -20.32 -1.18 14.21
N PHE A 57 -21.02 -0.90 15.31
CA PHE A 57 -20.51 -0.02 16.35
C PHE A 57 -19.33 -0.62 17.10
N GLU A 58 -19.37 -1.91 17.44
CA GLU A 58 -18.25 -2.62 18.07
C GLU A 58 -16.98 -2.59 17.20
N ILE A 59 -17.17 -2.77 15.90
CA ILE A 59 -16.12 -2.63 14.90
C ILE A 59 -15.52 -1.22 14.91
N ASP A 60 -16.36 -0.19 14.84
CA ASP A 60 -15.94 1.20 14.78
C ASP A 60 -15.28 1.67 16.09
N GLU A 61 -15.69 1.09 17.22
CA GLU A 61 -15.08 1.29 18.53
C GLU A 61 -13.69 0.65 18.59
N THR A 62 -13.56 -0.62 18.20
CA THR A 62 -12.28 -1.33 18.13
C THR A 62 -11.28 -0.59 17.24
N LYS A 63 -11.72 -0.18 16.04
CA LYS A 63 -10.90 0.60 15.09
C LYS A 63 -10.43 1.92 15.70
N TYR A 64 -11.33 2.64 16.37
CA TYR A 64 -11.01 3.89 17.03
C TYR A 64 -9.99 3.70 18.15
N HIS A 65 -10.18 2.69 19.01
CA HIS A 65 -9.22 2.40 20.08
C HIS A 65 -7.83 2.08 19.53
N GLY A 66 -7.74 1.29 18.46
CA GLY A 66 -6.46 1.01 17.80
C GLY A 66 -5.78 2.27 17.25
N ILE A 67 -6.55 3.23 16.72
CA ILE A 67 -6.01 4.53 16.27
C ILE A 67 -5.54 5.37 17.45
N VAL A 68 -6.35 5.49 18.50
CA VAL A 68 -6.02 6.27 19.71
C VAL A 68 -4.75 5.73 20.36
N GLU A 69 -4.64 4.40 20.52
CA GLU A 69 -3.48 3.76 21.10
C GLU A 69 -2.23 3.97 20.24
N ARG A 70 -2.34 3.79 18.92
CA ARG A 70 -1.25 4.07 17.98
C ARG A 70 -0.78 5.52 18.08
N ASN A 71 -1.71 6.47 18.09
CA ASN A 71 -1.40 7.89 18.19
C ASN A 71 -0.80 8.25 19.55
N ARG A 72 -1.28 7.65 20.64
CA ARG A 72 -0.69 7.79 21.97
C ARG A 72 0.73 7.28 22.01
N ASN A 73 0.99 6.11 21.43
CA ASN A 73 2.32 5.52 21.33
C ASN A 73 3.26 6.37 20.46
N ASN A 74 2.77 6.90 19.33
CA ASN A 74 3.53 7.82 18.48
C ASN A 74 3.84 9.14 19.21
N GLY A 75 2.88 9.69 19.94
CA GLY A 75 3.08 10.85 20.80
C GLY A 75 4.13 10.61 21.89
N ARG A 76 4.10 9.43 22.53
CA ARG A 76 5.10 9.01 23.53
C ARG A 76 6.49 8.83 22.93
N LYS A 77 6.59 8.33 21.69
CA LYS A 77 7.85 8.25 20.92
C LYS A 77 8.39 9.62 20.52
N GLY A 78 7.56 10.66 20.62
CA GLY A 78 7.88 12.03 20.29
C GLY A 78 7.71 12.32 18.80
N GLY A 79 6.85 13.30 18.50
CA GLY A 79 6.90 14.07 17.27
C GLY A 79 7.43 15.44 17.64
N ALA A 80 8.73 15.68 17.48
CA ALA A 80 9.27 17.00 17.76
C ALA A 80 8.73 17.99 16.71
N PRO A 81 8.09 19.10 17.10
CA PRO A 81 7.79 20.18 16.19
C PRO A 81 9.09 20.61 15.48
N ILE A 82 9.00 21.01 14.21
CA ILE A 82 10.13 21.61 13.49
C ILE A 82 10.67 22.76 14.35
N GLY A 83 11.90 22.62 14.86
CA GLY A 83 12.58 23.62 15.71
C GLY A 83 12.67 23.30 17.22
N ASN A 84 12.05 22.23 17.75
CA ASN A 84 12.20 21.83 19.16
C ASN A 84 13.57 21.15 19.41
N SER A 85 14.16 21.34 20.60
CA SER A 85 15.39 20.68 21.08
C SER A 85 15.43 19.15 20.91
N ASN A 86 14.29 18.46 21.00
CA ASN A 86 14.18 17.02 20.76
C ASN A 86 14.28 16.63 19.27
N ALA A 87 14.16 17.58 18.34
CA ALA A 87 14.40 17.36 16.91
C ALA A 87 15.89 17.30 16.56
N LYS A 88 16.79 17.75 17.47
CA LYS A 88 18.23 17.85 17.18
C LYS A 88 19.04 16.57 17.44
N SER A 89 18.49 15.51 18.03
CA SER A 89 19.27 14.31 18.34
C SER A 89 18.89 13.10 17.48
N LYS A 90 19.30 13.15 16.21
CA LYS A 90 19.74 12.04 15.35
C LYS A 90 19.73 12.55 13.92
N GLN A 91 20.69 13.40 13.57
CA GLN A 91 21.00 13.55 12.15
C GLN A 91 21.56 12.21 11.67
N PRO A 92 20.95 11.53 10.68
CA PRO A 92 21.71 10.62 9.84
C PRO A 92 22.85 11.44 9.22
N LYS A 93 24.06 10.88 9.10
CA LYS A 93 25.15 11.53 8.37
C LYS A 93 24.62 11.94 6.99
N GLN A 94 24.54 13.24 6.74
CA GLN A 94 24.07 13.80 5.47
C GLN A 94 25.01 13.33 4.35
N PRO A 95 24.51 12.76 3.23
CA PRO A 95 25.29 12.75 1.99
C PRO A 95 25.40 14.20 1.49
N SER A 96 26.62 14.56 1.08
CA SER A 96 26.94 15.88 0.54
C SER A 96 26.23 16.11 -0.80
N GLY A 97 25.29 17.06 -0.85
CA GLY A 97 24.74 17.58 -2.09
C GLY A 97 23.24 17.85 -2.04
N LEU A 98 22.83 18.99 -1.48
CA LEU A 98 21.45 19.47 -1.56
C LEU A 98 21.45 20.89 -2.12
N ASN A 99 20.86 21.08 -3.30
CA ASN A 99 20.38 22.39 -3.73
C ASN A 99 18.87 22.42 -3.57
N SER A 100 18.41 23.39 -2.80
CA SER A 100 17.03 23.73 -2.48
C SER A 100 16.14 23.79 -3.71
N THR A 101 14.84 23.48 -3.56
CA THR A 101 13.72 24.39 -3.91
C THR A 101 12.35 23.77 -3.57
N GLN A 102 11.48 24.64 -3.03
CA GLN A 102 10.00 24.61 -2.96
C GLN A 102 9.27 23.91 -1.80
N THR A 103 8.99 24.76 -0.81
CA THR A 103 7.76 24.90 -0.03
C THR A 103 6.51 24.84 -0.91
N THR A 104 5.63 23.87 -0.65
CA THR A 104 4.18 24.06 -0.83
C THR A 104 3.42 23.23 0.20
N GLN A 105 2.65 23.92 1.04
CA GLN A 105 1.61 23.31 1.86
C GLN A 105 0.58 22.66 0.93
N ASN A 106 0.32 21.37 1.13
CA ASN A 106 -0.98 20.77 0.85
C ASN A 106 -1.15 19.62 1.85
N LYS A 107 -2.14 19.77 2.71
CA LYS A 107 -2.57 18.77 3.70
C LYS A 107 -3.70 17.98 3.04
N PRO A 108 -3.51 16.72 2.61
CA PRO A 108 -4.63 15.86 2.28
C PRO A 108 -5.18 15.35 3.61
N ASN A 109 -6.36 15.82 3.97
CA ASN A 109 -7.17 15.22 5.02
C ASN A 109 -7.83 13.97 4.39
N GLU A 110 -7.11 12.84 4.34
CA GLU A 110 -7.67 11.57 3.89
C GLU A 110 -8.32 10.86 5.08
N ASN A 111 -9.58 11.22 5.34
CA ASN A 111 -10.53 10.29 5.96
C ASN A 111 -10.91 9.28 4.88
N ASP A 112 -10.18 8.16 4.78
CA ASP A 112 -10.60 7.05 3.93
C ASP A 112 -11.03 5.86 4.77
N ASN A 113 -12.35 5.68 4.76
CA ASN A 113 -13.09 4.63 5.40
C ASN A 113 -13.02 3.37 4.52
N GLU A 114 -12.07 2.49 4.78
CA GLU A 114 -12.11 1.11 4.32
C GLU A 114 -12.30 0.20 5.55
N ASN A 115 -13.49 -0.36 5.68
CA ASN A 115 -13.75 -1.55 6.48
C ASN A 115 -13.73 -2.72 5.50
N ASP A 116 -12.65 -3.50 5.52
CA ASP A 116 -12.68 -4.87 5.02
C ASP A 116 -12.68 -5.75 6.27
N ILE A 117 -13.88 -6.18 6.66
CA ILE A 117 -14.08 -7.11 7.76
C ILE A 117 -14.60 -8.36 7.11
N GLU A 118 -13.70 -9.32 7.03
CA GLU A 118 -14.00 -10.71 6.75
C GLU A 118 -15.08 -11.16 7.76
N LYS A 119 -16.33 -11.21 7.32
CA LYS A 119 -17.34 -12.07 7.94
C LYS A 119 -17.01 -13.49 7.53
N GLU A 120 -16.33 -14.23 8.40
CA GLU A 120 -16.43 -15.69 8.37
C GLU A 120 -17.87 -16.06 8.74
N SER A 121 -18.66 -16.45 7.73
CA SER A 121 -19.95 -17.09 7.94
C SER A 121 -19.69 -18.58 8.18
N PRO A 122 -20.29 -19.20 9.21
CA PRO A 122 -20.17 -20.62 9.47
C PRO A 122 -21.12 -21.36 8.53
N ASN A 123 -20.76 -21.49 7.25
CA ASN A 123 -21.30 -22.52 6.38
C ASN A 123 -20.47 -22.62 5.09
N GLY A 124 -19.56 -23.58 5.06
CA GLY A 124 -19.62 -24.75 4.19
C GLY A 124 -19.62 -24.61 2.65
N ASP A 125 -19.76 -23.42 2.07
CA ASP A 125 -19.80 -23.25 0.62
C ASP A 125 -18.55 -22.57 0.11
N LYS A 126 -17.70 -23.36 -0.56
CA LYS A 126 -16.52 -22.90 -1.31
C LYS A 126 -16.95 -21.89 -2.39
N LYS A 127 -17.08 -20.61 -2.04
CA LYS A 127 -17.17 -19.53 -3.02
C LYS A 127 -15.77 -19.31 -3.59
N ALA A 128 -15.65 -19.63 -4.87
CA ALA A 128 -14.48 -19.39 -5.67
C ALA A 128 -13.96 -17.96 -5.47
N ILE A 129 -12.65 -17.87 -5.21
CA ILE A 129 -11.82 -16.66 -5.30
C ILE A 129 -12.29 -15.83 -6.51
N PRO A 130 -12.61 -14.52 -6.36
CA PRO A 130 -12.89 -13.69 -7.51
C PRO A 130 -11.60 -13.60 -8.35
N LYS A 131 -11.58 -14.34 -9.45
CA LYS A 131 -10.56 -14.23 -10.49
C LYS A 131 -10.52 -12.79 -10.99
N ASN A 132 -9.34 -12.19 -10.92
CA ASN A 132 -8.88 -11.04 -11.68
C ASN A 132 -9.89 -9.90 -11.86
N LYS A 133 -9.82 -8.90 -10.97
CA LYS A 133 -10.04 -7.52 -11.41
C LYS A 133 -8.86 -7.20 -12.34
N GLU A 134 -9.02 -7.50 -13.62
CA GLU A 134 -7.99 -7.32 -14.64
C GLU A 134 -7.58 -5.84 -14.62
N VAL A 135 -6.35 -5.58 -14.21
CA VAL A 135 -5.81 -4.22 -14.16
C VAL A 135 -5.65 -3.77 -15.60
N ASP A 136 -6.30 -2.67 -15.97
CA ASP A 136 -6.12 -2.07 -17.29
C ASP A 136 -4.67 -1.59 -17.43
N LEU A 137 -3.88 -2.35 -18.20
CA LEU A 137 -2.47 -2.07 -18.51
C LEU A 137 -2.30 -1.54 -19.95
N SER A 138 -3.36 -1.04 -20.57
CA SER A 138 -3.32 -0.51 -21.94
C SER A 138 -2.34 0.66 -22.12
N PHE A 139 -2.02 1.38 -21.05
CA PHE A 139 -1.08 2.51 -21.06
C PHE A 139 0.40 2.10 -20.91
N VAL A 140 0.68 0.82 -20.67
CA VAL A 140 2.04 0.29 -20.50
C VAL A 140 2.53 -0.23 -21.84
N ASP A 141 3.75 0.17 -22.23
CA ASP A 141 4.36 -0.29 -23.48
C ASP A 141 4.63 -1.79 -23.42
N GLU A 142 4.45 -2.50 -24.54
CA GLU A 142 4.49 -3.97 -24.60
C GLU A 142 5.78 -4.54 -24.00
N ASP A 143 6.92 -3.91 -24.28
CA ASP A 143 8.24 -4.33 -23.80
C ASP A 143 8.42 -4.21 -22.28
N PHE A 144 7.60 -3.39 -21.61
CA PHE A 144 7.63 -3.18 -20.16
C PHE A 144 6.52 -3.92 -19.42
N LYS A 145 5.53 -4.46 -20.13
CA LYS A 145 4.37 -5.10 -19.50
C LYS A 145 4.78 -6.26 -18.60
N ASP A 146 5.75 -7.07 -19.01
CA ASP A 146 6.14 -8.24 -18.23
C ASP A 146 6.80 -7.85 -16.90
N ALA A 147 7.78 -6.94 -16.94
CA ALA A 147 8.42 -6.42 -15.73
C ALA A 147 7.41 -5.69 -14.82
N PHE A 148 6.49 -4.92 -15.41
CA PHE A 148 5.49 -4.19 -14.63
C PHE A 148 4.43 -5.12 -14.03
N ARG A 149 4.01 -6.18 -14.75
CA ARG A 149 3.12 -7.22 -14.21
C ARG A 149 3.76 -7.91 -13.02
N GLU A 150 5.02 -8.34 -13.15
CA GLU A 150 5.78 -8.99 -12.08
C GLU A 150 5.81 -8.12 -10.81
N TRP A 151 6.03 -6.81 -10.97
CA TRP A 151 5.96 -5.87 -9.85
C TRP A 151 4.57 -5.80 -9.20
N LEU A 152 3.50 -5.77 -10.00
CA LEU A 152 2.12 -5.74 -9.47
C LEU A 152 1.73 -7.04 -8.77
N GLU A 153 2.22 -8.18 -9.24
CA GLU A 153 2.02 -9.47 -8.57
C GLU A 153 2.71 -9.48 -7.21
N TYR A 154 3.96 -9.03 -7.14
CA TYR A 154 4.67 -8.87 -5.87
C TYR A 154 3.92 -7.96 -4.89
N LYS A 155 3.35 -6.84 -5.36
CA LYS A 155 2.49 -5.98 -4.52
C LYS A 155 1.26 -6.72 -4.02
N ARG A 156 0.57 -7.45 -4.90
CA ARG A 156 -0.63 -8.23 -4.57
C ARG A 156 -0.34 -9.30 -3.52
N GLU A 157 0.78 -10.01 -3.61
CA GLU A 157 1.20 -11.01 -2.62
C GLU A 157 1.38 -10.39 -1.22
N ARG A 158 1.81 -9.14 -1.17
CA ARG A 158 1.96 -8.36 0.07
C ARG A 158 0.69 -7.69 0.55
N ARG A 159 -0.46 -7.97 -0.08
CA ARG A 159 -1.75 -7.29 0.15
C ARG A 159 -1.67 -5.77 -0.08
N GLU A 160 -0.74 -5.33 -0.91
CA GLU A 160 -0.58 -3.95 -1.35
C GLU A 160 -1.18 -3.80 -2.76
N ASN A 161 -1.86 -2.69 -3.04
CA ASN A 161 -2.35 -2.41 -4.38
C ASN A 161 -2.36 -0.90 -4.66
N TYR A 162 -2.36 -0.54 -5.94
CA TYR A 162 -2.56 0.84 -6.37
C TYR A 162 -4.05 1.14 -6.44
N LYS A 163 -4.51 2.08 -5.60
CA LYS A 163 -5.94 2.41 -5.45
C LYS A 163 -6.56 3.10 -6.67
N SER A 164 -5.75 3.76 -7.51
CA SER A 164 -6.23 4.51 -8.68
C SER A 164 -5.39 4.25 -9.93
N ALA A 165 -6.01 4.39 -11.11
CA ALA A 165 -5.31 4.36 -12.39
C ALA A 165 -4.20 5.43 -12.46
N LYS A 166 -4.42 6.60 -11.84
CA LYS A 166 -3.41 7.66 -11.72
C LYS A 166 -2.18 7.18 -10.95
N SER A 167 -2.36 6.55 -9.80
CA SER A 167 -1.24 6.02 -9.01
C SER A 167 -0.48 4.90 -9.73
N LEU A 168 -1.21 4.06 -10.48
CA LEU A 168 -0.61 3.01 -11.29
C LEU A 168 0.24 3.59 -12.43
N LYS A 169 -0.28 4.60 -13.14
CA LYS A 169 0.46 5.33 -14.18
C LYS A 169 1.70 6.05 -13.64
N MET A 170 1.61 6.64 -12.45
CA MET A 170 2.76 7.27 -11.78
C MET A 170 3.85 6.23 -11.46
N CYS A 171 3.46 5.04 -10.97
CA CYS A 171 4.42 3.96 -10.75
C CYS A 171 5.11 3.52 -12.05
N TYR A 172 4.35 3.42 -13.15
CA TYR A 172 4.93 3.07 -14.45
C TYR A 172 5.91 4.13 -14.95
N ASN A 173 5.54 5.41 -14.88
CA ASN A 173 6.42 6.52 -15.26
C ASN A 173 7.71 6.54 -14.42
N HIS A 174 7.59 6.26 -13.12
CA HIS A 174 8.75 6.16 -12.23
C HIS A 174 9.66 4.98 -12.63
N LEU A 175 9.10 3.85 -13.05
CA LEU A 175 9.88 2.74 -13.59
C LEU A 175 10.59 3.13 -14.90
N LEU A 176 9.92 3.86 -15.79
CA LEU A 176 10.51 4.37 -17.04
C LEU A 176 11.69 5.31 -16.76
N GLU A 177 11.52 6.23 -15.82
CA GLU A 177 12.57 7.17 -15.40
C GLU A 177 13.79 6.44 -14.85
N LEU A 178 13.60 5.51 -13.90
CA LEU A 178 14.70 4.73 -13.32
C LEU A 178 15.41 3.84 -14.35
N SER A 179 14.65 3.34 -15.34
CA SER A 179 15.15 2.44 -16.36
C SER A 179 15.77 3.16 -17.57
N ASP A 180 15.82 4.50 -17.59
CA ASP A 180 16.22 5.27 -18.77
C ASP A 180 15.53 4.77 -20.05
N ASN A 181 14.24 4.40 -19.94
CA ASN A 181 13.45 3.81 -21.03
C ASN A 181 14.05 2.50 -21.63
N SER A 182 14.84 1.75 -20.86
CA SER A 182 15.37 0.43 -21.23
C SER A 182 14.56 -0.70 -20.59
N PRO A 183 13.92 -1.59 -21.37
CA PRO A 183 13.16 -2.73 -20.84
C PRO A 183 14.01 -3.65 -19.95
N GLN A 184 15.27 -3.90 -20.33
CA GLN A 184 16.18 -4.77 -19.58
C GLN A 184 16.56 -4.13 -18.24
N LYS A 185 16.76 -2.80 -18.21
CA LYS A 185 17.04 -2.07 -16.97
C LYS A 185 15.80 -2.08 -16.05
N ALA A 186 14.60 -1.88 -16.60
CA ALA A 186 13.35 -1.97 -15.86
C ALA A 186 13.16 -3.33 -15.19
N ARG A 187 13.41 -4.42 -15.93
CA ARG A 187 13.36 -5.78 -15.37
C ARG A 187 14.32 -5.95 -14.20
N CYS A 188 15.59 -5.55 -14.34
CA CYS A 188 16.55 -5.65 -13.25
C CYS A 188 16.13 -4.81 -12.02
N ILE A 189 15.52 -3.63 -12.22
CA ILE A 189 15.02 -2.79 -11.12
C ILE A 189 13.94 -3.52 -10.32
N VAL A 190 12.99 -4.14 -11.02
CA VAL A 190 11.91 -4.92 -10.41
C VAL A 190 12.50 -6.12 -9.66
N GLU A 191 13.37 -6.90 -10.30
CA GLU A 191 14.06 -8.05 -9.68
C GLU A 191 14.85 -7.63 -8.42
N GLN A 192 15.61 -6.54 -8.48
CA GLN A 192 16.33 -6.01 -7.32
C GLN A 192 15.38 -5.65 -6.18
N SER A 193 14.26 -5.00 -6.50
CA SER A 193 13.28 -4.55 -5.51
C SER A 193 12.60 -5.75 -4.83
N ILE A 194 12.22 -6.77 -5.61
CA ILE A 194 11.62 -8.02 -5.10
C ILE A 194 12.63 -8.78 -4.23
N ALA A 195 13.85 -8.99 -4.73
CA ALA A 195 14.89 -9.75 -4.02
C ALA A 195 15.28 -9.12 -2.66
N ASN A 196 15.24 -7.79 -2.57
CA ASN A 196 15.52 -7.07 -1.33
C ASN A 196 14.26 -6.74 -0.50
N ASN A 197 13.09 -7.26 -0.91
CA ASN A 197 11.81 -7.03 -0.26
C ASN A 197 11.44 -5.54 -0.07
N TYR A 198 11.77 -4.71 -1.05
CA TYR A 198 11.55 -3.28 -1.01
C TYR A 198 10.08 -2.92 -1.26
N SER A 199 9.60 -1.91 -0.53
CA SER A 199 8.25 -1.36 -0.71
C SER A 199 8.11 -0.45 -1.93
N GLY A 200 9.18 -0.19 -2.68
CA GLY A 200 9.21 0.70 -3.84
C GLY A 200 10.27 0.31 -4.85
N LEU A 201 10.24 0.96 -6.02
CA LEU A 201 11.22 0.81 -7.08
C LEU A 201 12.34 1.84 -6.89
N PHE A 202 13.58 1.39 -6.98
CA PHE A 202 14.77 2.21 -6.75
C PHE A 202 15.81 1.97 -7.84
N GLU A 203 16.72 2.93 -8.00
CA GLU A 203 17.83 2.82 -8.94
C GLU A 203 18.67 1.55 -8.71
N LEU A 204 19.18 0.99 -9.80
CA LEU A 204 20.04 -0.17 -9.74
C LEU A 204 21.39 0.17 -9.12
N LYS A 205 21.72 -0.52 -8.04
CA LYS A 205 23.03 -0.36 -7.41
C LYS A 205 24.08 -1.05 -8.28
N ASN A 206 24.97 -0.27 -8.91
CA ASN A 206 26.06 -0.71 -9.79
C ASN A 206 25.68 -1.14 -11.23
N TYR A 207 24.66 -0.53 -11.85
CA TYR A 207 24.40 -0.74 -13.27
C TYR A 207 25.56 -0.20 -14.12
N GLY A 208 26.46 -1.09 -14.55
CA GLY A 208 27.61 -0.77 -15.40
C GLY A 208 28.99 -1.24 -14.90
N LYS A 209 29.15 -1.70 -13.65
CA LYS A 209 30.48 -2.17 -13.17
C LYS A 209 30.86 -3.61 -13.59
N ASN A 210 29.90 -4.41 -14.06
CA ASN A 210 30.12 -5.83 -14.38
C ASN A 210 29.75 -6.24 -15.82
N ARG A 211 29.45 -5.31 -16.72
CA ARG A 211 29.38 -5.66 -18.15
C ARG A 211 30.78 -5.53 -18.74
N LYS A 212 31.48 -6.66 -18.85
CA LYS A 212 32.55 -6.76 -19.87
C LYS A 212 31.87 -6.45 -21.21
N PRO A 213 32.44 -5.58 -22.06
CA PRO A 213 31.92 -5.42 -23.40
C PRO A 213 32.08 -6.74 -24.14
N ASP A 214 30.97 -7.26 -24.66
CA ASP A 214 31.00 -8.36 -25.63
C ASP A 214 31.77 -7.85 -26.85
N THR A 215 33.05 -8.21 -26.91
CA THR A 215 33.87 -7.95 -28.09
C THR A 215 33.58 -9.09 -29.06
N GLU A 216 32.92 -8.78 -30.18
CA GLU A 216 32.80 -9.69 -31.30
C GLU A 216 34.19 -10.19 -31.74
N PRO A 217 34.32 -11.45 -32.17
CA PRO A 217 35.59 -12.00 -32.61
C PRO A 217 35.94 -11.48 -34.01
N ASP A 218 36.79 -10.44 -34.09
CA ASP A 218 37.37 -10.03 -35.37
C ASP A 218 38.46 -11.03 -35.81
N LYS A 219 38.22 -11.60 -36.99
CA LYS A 219 39.13 -12.47 -37.73
C LYS A 219 40.05 -11.59 -38.58
N SER A 220 41.23 -11.22 -38.10
CA SER A 220 42.41 -11.02 -38.97
C SER A 220 43.65 -10.60 -38.18
N SER A 221 44.67 -11.46 -38.18
CA SER A 221 45.99 -11.13 -38.72
C SER A 221 47.01 -12.16 -38.24
N ALA A 222 47.55 -12.87 -39.21
CA ALA A 222 48.78 -13.62 -39.08
C ALA A 222 49.95 -12.65 -38.83
N GLY A 223 50.88 -13.04 -37.95
CA GLY A 223 52.07 -12.26 -37.65
C GLY A 223 53.05 -13.00 -36.78
N ILE A 224 53.78 -13.95 -37.39
CA ILE A 224 54.94 -14.64 -36.82
C ILE A 224 56.04 -13.63 -36.43
N LYS A 225 56.70 -13.81 -35.28
CA LYS A 225 58.18 -13.78 -35.17
C LYS A 225 58.73 -14.33 -33.85
N SER A 226 59.86 -15.01 -34.02
CA SER A 226 60.56 -15.97 -33.17
C SER A 226 61.52 -15.37 -32.12
N ILE A 227 62.05 -16.28 -31.28
CA ILE A 227 63.42 -16.36 -30.66
C ILE A 227 63.57 -15.92 -29.17
N VAL A 228 63.67 -16.87 -28.20
CA VAL A 228 64.83 -17.48 -27.47
C VAL A 228 65.66 -16.48 -26.60
N PHE A 229 66.14 -16.67 -25.34
CA PHE A 229 66.78 -17.78 -24.61
C PHE A 229 66.91 -17.52 -23.09
N GLY A 230 67.05 -18.59 -22.28
CA GLY A 230 67.90 -18.65 -21.07
C GLY A 230 67.18 -18.80 -19.72
N LYS A 231 67.18 -19.98 -19.05
CA LYS A 231 68.13 -20.50 -18.00
C LYS A 231 68.08 -19.66 -16.70
N GLN A 232 68.04 -20.15 -15.45
CA GLN A 232 68.27 -21.40 -14.69
C GLN A 232 67.31 -21.35 -13.46
N SER A 233 67.06 -22.37 -12.63
CA SER A 233 67.84 -23.52 -12.13
C SER A 233 66.93 -24.72 -11.87
#